data_AF-A0AB39ZM64-F1
#
_entry.id   AF-A0AB39ZM64-F1
#
_cell.length_a   1.000
_cell.length_b   1.000
_cell.length_c   1.000
_cell.angle_alpha   90.00
_cell.angle_beta   90.00
_cell.angle_gamma   90.00
#
_symmetry.space_group_name_H-M   'P 1'
#
loop_
_entity.id
_entity.type
_entity.pdbx_description
1 polymer ?
#
loop_
_entity_poly.entity_id
_entity_poly.type
_entity_poly.pdbx_seq_one_letter_code
_entity_poly.pdbx_strand_id
1 'polypeptide(L)'
;MALGSENQSFFYDDEESSSSPVNGPSVIRRNARERNRVKQVNNGFSQLRQHIPVAVIADLSNGRRGIGPGANKKLSKVSTLKMAVEYIRRLQKVIDENDQQKQQQQQLQLQQQHLHFQQQHQQQQQHHQEQQQQQQHFYAWQQQLQLQSPTGSVSSCHSNSSNGSYYTPATPTIPAATAPSNIVTKLENSYEDYRNNSCSSGAEDEDILDYISLWQDDL
;
A
#
# COMPACT_ATOMS: atom_id res chain seq x y z
N MET A 1 -102.20 -10.32 16.57
CA MET A 1 -101.01 -10.90 15.92
C MET A 1 -99.86 -9.93 16.06
N ALA A 2 -98.88 -10.26 16.89
CA ALA A 2 -97.46 -9.88 16.78
C ALA A 2 -96.77 -10.57 17.97
N LEU A 3 -96.05 -11.66 17.67
CA LEU A 3 -95.41 -12.53 18.64
C LEU A 3 -94.16 -11.85 19.18
N GLY A 4 -94.08 -11.70 20.51
CA GLY A 4 -92.83 -11.48 21.22
C GLY A 4 -92.20 -12.83 21.52
N SER A 5 -91.12 -13.16 20.81
CA SER A 5 -90.29 -14.34 21.08
C SER A 5 -88.88 -13.88 21.42
N GLU A 6 -88.59 -13.97 22.72
CA GLU A 6 -87.39 -14.57 23.29
C GLU A 6 -86.04 -14.24 22.65
N ASN A 7 -85.35 -13.27 23.27
CA ASN A 7 -83.90 -13.17 23.24
C ASN A 7 -83.27 -14.42 23.88
N GLN A 8 -82.93 -15.42 23.07
CA GLN A 8 -81.93 -16.41 23.46
C GLN A 8 -80.56 -15.74 23.38
N SER A 9 -80.06 -15.33 24.54
CA SER A 9 -78.63 -15.08 24.75
C SER A 9 -77.88 -16.39 24.56
N PHE A 10 -77.38 -16.63 23.35
CA PHE A 10 -76.30 -17.57 23.13
C PHE A 10 -75.03 -16.96 23.72
N PHE A 11 -74.81 -17.32 24.98
CA PHE A 11 -73.55 -17.21 25.69
C PHE A 11 -72.52 -18.01 24.87
N TYR A 12 -71.65 -17.32 24.13
CA TYR A 12 -70.45 -17.94 23.58
C TYR A 12 -69.38 -17.87 24.67
N ASP A 13 -69.06 -19.04 25.21
CA ASP A 13 -67.94 -19.27 26.11
C ASP A 13 -66.62 -18.80 25.48
N ASP A 14 -65.80 -18.20 26.35
CA ASP A 14 -64.37 -17.96 26.24
C ASP A 14 -63.67 -19.22 25.71
N GLU A 15 -63.11 -19.14 24.50
CA GLU A 15 -61.95 -19.95 24.13
C GLU A 15 -60.93 -19.06 23.44
N GLU A 16 -59.78 -19.03 24.08
CA GLU A 16 -58.59 -18.22 23.88
C GLU A 16 -57.93 -18.55 22.52
N SER A 17 -58.60 -18.24 21.41
CA SER A 17 -58.00 -18.38 20.09
C SER A 17 -57.12 -17.17 19.82
N SER A 18 -55.88 -17.29 20.26
CA SER A 18 -54.76 -16.45 19.87
C SER A 18 -54.91 -16.04 18.42
N SER A 19 -54.85 -14.73 18.17
CA SER A 19 -54.81 -14.14 16.84
C SER A 19 -53.47 -14.45 16.15
N SER A 20 -53.15 -15.73 15.96
CA SER A 20 -52.00 -16.21 15.22
C SER A 20 -52.30 -16.05 13.74
N PRO A 21 -51.52 -15.25 12.99
CA PRO A 21 -51.86 -14.89 11.64
C PRO A 21 -51.60 -16.07 10.72
N VAL A 22 -52.64 -16.84 10.34
CA VAL A 22 -52.90 -17.62 9.08
C VAL A 22 -51.71 -18.22 8.28
N ASN A 23 -50.53 -18.35 8.86
CA ASN A 23 -49.28 -18.73 8.22
C ASN A 23 -48.77 -19.93 8.99
N GLY A 24 -48.88 -21.13 8.38
CA GLY A 24 -48.45 -22.36 9.05
C GLY A 24 -46.99 -22.32 9.54
N PRO A 25 -46.57 -23.22 10.45
CA PRO A 25 -45.25 -23.20 11.09
C PRO A 25 -44.06 -23.11 10.12
N SER A 26 -44.20 -23.68 8.92
CA SER A 26 -43.20 -23.58 7.84
C SER A 26 -42.98 -22.14 7.36
N VAL A 27 -44.06 -21.36 7.21
CA VAL A 27 -44.01 -19.95 6.78
C VAL A 27 -43.38 -19.09 7.86
N ILE A 28 -43.66 -19.36 9.14
CA ILE A 28 -43.04 -18.69 10.29
C ILE A 28 -41.52 -18.91 10.26
N ARG A 29 -41.07 -20.17 10.12
CA ARG A 29 -39.63 -20.50 9.99
C ARG A 29 -38.98 -19.79 8.79
N ARG A 30 -39.67 -19.72 7.65
CA ARG A 30 -39.18 -19.01 6.45
C ARG A 30 -39.06 -17.49 6.71
N ASN A 31 -40.03 -16.88 7.37
CA ASN A 31 -40.00 -15.44 7.67
C ASN A 31 -38.88 -15.09 8.68
N ALA A 32 -38.65 -15.93 9.68
CA ALA A 32 -37.55 -15.76 10.63
C ALA A 32 -36.19 -15.73 9.91
N ARG A 33 -35.95 -16.69 9.00
CA ARG A 33 -34.73 -16.68 8.17
C ARG A 33 -34.61 -15.44 7.29
N GLU A 34 -35.72 -15.00 6.70
CA GLU A 34 -35.75 -13.79 5.87
C GLU A 34 -35.36 -12.54 6.68
N ARG A 35 -35.90 -12.39 7.90
CA ARG A 35 -35.53 -11.30 8.80
C ARG A 35 -34.04 -11.32 9.12
N ASN A 36 -33.47 -12.49 9.41
CA ASN A 36 -32.03 -12.62 9.70
C ASN A 36 -31.16 -12.25 8.50
N ARG A 37 -31.52 -12.70 7.29
CA ARG A 37 -30.81 -12.31 6.06
C ARG A 37 -30.88 -10.80 5.84
N VAL A 38 -32.05 -10.19 5.99
CA VAL A 38 -32.25 -8.75 5.83
C VAL A 38 -31.48 -7.96 6.91
N LYS A 39 -31.43 -8.45 8.15
CA LYS A 39 -30.62 -7.88 9.22
C LYS A 39 -29.14 -7.85 8.85
N GLN A 40 -28.60 -8.95 8.31
CA GLN A 40 -27.21 -9.01 7.84
C GLN A 40 -26.93 -7.98 6.75
N VAL A 41 -27.82 -7.87 5.75
CA VAL A 41 -27.69 -6.86 4.68
C VAL A 41 -27.71 -5.44 5.24
N ASN A 42 -28.63 -5.14 6.17
CA ASN A 42 -28.74 -3.80 6.76
C ASN A 42 -27.54 -3.45 7.66
N ASN A 43 -26.95 -4.44 8.33
CA ASN A 43 -25.69 -4.29 9.06
C ASN A 43 -24.56 -3.93 8.08
N GLY A 44 -24.47 -4.61 6.94
CA GLY A 44 -23.51 -4.27 5.88
C GLY A 44 -23.66 -2.84 5.36
N PHE A 45 -24.89 -2.38 5.12
CA PHE A 45 -25.16 -0.98 4.76
C PHE A 45 -24.72 0.01 5.85
N SER A 46 -24.87 -0.36 7.12
CA SER A 46 -24.49 0.49 8.25
C SER A 46 -22.97 0.62 8.37
N GLN A 47 -22.24 -0.48 8.18
CA GLN A 47 -20.77 -0.47 8.10
C GLN A 47 -20.29 0.35 6.90
N LEU A 48 -20.90 0.17 5.72
CA LEU A 48 -20.55 0.95 4.53
C LEU A 48 -20.68 2.46 4.77
N ARG A 49 -21.72 2.90 5.50
CA ARG A 49 -21.90 4.32 5.87
C ARG A 49 -20.78 4.86 6.77
N GLN A 50 -20.19 4.03 7.63
CA GLN A 50 -19.11 4.47 8.53
C GLN A 50 -17.84 4.83 7.74
N HIS A 51 -17.62 4.19 6.60
CA HIS A 51 -16.45 4.45 5.75
C HIS A 51 -16.63 5.60 4.76
N ILE A 52 -17.83 6.19 4.64
CA ILE A 52 -18.07 7.31 3.73
C ILE A 52 -17.75 8.63 4.45
N PRO A 53 -16.76 9.41 3.99
CA PRO A 53 -16.41 10.68 4.63
C PRO A 53 -17.52 11.72 4.51
N VAL A 54 -17.65 12.55 5.56
CA VAL A 54 -18.66 13.62 5.62
C VAL A 54 -18.52 14.62 4.47
N ALA A 55 -17.29 14.91 4.03
CA ALA A 55 -17.04 15.78 2.89
C ALA A 55 -17.70 15.28 1.59
N VAL A 56 -17.58 13.97 1.30
CA VAL A 56 -18.23 13.36 0.13
C VAL A 56 -19.75 13.49 0.23
N ILE A 57 -20.31 13.26 1.42
CA ILE A 57 -21.75 13.38 1.68
C ILE A 57 -22.22 14.83 1.48
N ALA A 58 -21.46 15.82 1.96
CA ALA A 58 -21.77 17.24 1.81
C ALA A 58 -21.75 17.67 0.33
N ASP A 59 -20.72 17.29 -0.44
CA ASP A 59 -20.56 17.67 -1.85
C ASP A 59 -21.73 17.18 -2.70
N LEU A 60 -22.05 15.89 -2.59
CA LEU A 60 -23.07 15.25 -3.44
C LEU A 60 -24.51 15.50 -2.97
N SER A 61 -24.69 15.98 -1.74
CA SER A 61 -25.99 16.39 -1.23
C SER A 61 -26.29 17.87 -1.49
N ASN A 62 -25.41 18.58 -2.21
CA ASN A 62 -25.47 20.03 -2.40
C ASN A 62 -25.60 20.78 -1.06
N GLY A 63 -24.87 20.34 -0.04
CA GLY A 63 -24.92 20.90 1.31
C GLY A 63 -26.21 20.61 2.11
N ARG A 64 -27.22 19.93 1.54
CA ARG A 64 -28.48 19.63 2.27
C ARG A 64 -28.35 18.51 3.29
N ARG A 65 -27.42 17.56 3.11
CA ARG A 65 -27.27 16.38 3.98
C ARG A 65 -25.78 16.11 4.15
N GLY A 66 -25.17 16.63 5.21
CA GLY A 66 -23.70 16.58 5.36
C GLY A 66 -23.18 17.52 6.44
N ILE A 67 -24.00 18.47 6.86
CA ILE A 67 -23.64 19.43 7.89
C ILE A 67 -24.18 18.93 9.22
N GLY A 68 -23.32 18.30 10.01
CA GLY A 68 -23.58 17.95 11.41
C GLY A 68 -23.22 16.51 11.80
N PRO A 69 -23.13 16.23 13.12
CA PRO A 69 -22.84 14.91 13.65
C PRO A 69 -23.85 13.87 13.18
N GLY A 70 -23.38 12.77 12.60
CA GLY A 70 -24.23 11.66 12.17
C GLY A 70 -24.85 11.81 10.77
N ALA A 71 -24.35 12.70 9.92
CA ALA A 71 -24.77 12.80 8.52
C ALA A 71 -24.71 11.45 7.76
N ASN A 72 -23.73 10.61 8.10
CA ASN A 72 -23.57 9.27 7.57
C ASN A 72 -24.66 8.28 8.06
N LYS A 73 -25.23 8.47 9.25
CA LYS A 73 -26.22 7.54 9.85
C LYS A 73 -27.57 7.51 9.12
N LYS A 74 -27.95 8.61 8.45
CA LYS A 74 -29.28 8.79 7.84
C LYS A 74 -29.31 8.59 6.31
N LEU A 75 -28.29 7.99 5.72
CA LEU A 75 -28.21 7.79 4.27
C LEU A 75 -29.11 6.65 3.78
N SER A 76 -29.86 6.86 2.70
CA SER A 76 -30.63 5.78 2.06
C SER A 76 -29.69 4.74 1.41
N LYS A 77 -30.18 3.53 1.10
CA LYS A 77 -29.39 2.49 0.43
C LYS A 77 -28.78 3.00 -0.88
N VAL A 78 -29.60 3.60 -1.74
CA VAL A 78 -29.17 4.17 -3.02
C VAL A 78 -28.15 5.30 -2.81
N SER A 79 -28.42 6.22 -1.88
CA SER A 79 -27.49 7.33 -1.61
C SER A 79 -26.15 6.81 -1.10
N THR A 80 -26.17 5.83 -0.19
CA THR A 80 -24.96 5.19 0.36
C THR A 80 -24.12 4.59 -0.76
N LEU A 81 -24.72 3.85 -1.69
CA LEU A 81 -24.00 3.27 -2.82
C LEU A 81 -23.39 4.35 -3.73
N LYS A 82 -24.14 5.40 -4.06
CA LYS A 82 -23.63 6.51 -4.87
C LYS A 82 -22.42 7.19 -4.22
N MET A 83 -22.49 7.47 -2.92
CA MET A 83 -21.37 8.10 -2.20
C MET A 83 -20.16 7.16 -2.11
N ALA A 84 -20.38 5.86 -1.89
CA ALA A 84 -19.29 4.88 -1.81
C ALA A 84 -18.53 4.77 -3.14
N VAL A 85 -19.25 4.68 -4.26
CA VAL A 85 -18.64 4.64 -5.59
C VAL A 85 -17.83 5.91 -5.86
N GLU A 86 -18.39 7.07 -5.53
CA GLU A 86 -17.68 8.34 -5.72
C GLU A 86 -16.44 8.45 -4.82
N TYR A 87 -16.53 7.97 -3.58
CA TYR A 87 -15.39 7.97 -2.68
C TYR A 87 -14.26 7.07 -3.19
N ILE A 88 -14.58 5.87 -3.69
CA ILE A 88 -13.59 4.97 -4.32
C ILE A 88 -12.90 5.67 -5.49
N ARG A 89 -13.65 6.36 -6.36
CA ARG A 89 -13.07 7.11 -7.50
C ARG A 89 -12.13 8.23 -7.05
N ARG A 90 -12.49 8.96 -6.00
CA ARG A 90 -11.63 10.01 -5.43
C ARG A 90 -10.32 9.43 -4.89
N LEU A 91 -10.38 8.29 -4.20
CA LEU A 91 -9.19 7.59 -3.71
C LEU A 91 -8.31 7.10 -4.86
N GLN A 92 -8.91 6.48 -5.89
CA GLN A 92 -8.19 6.04 -7.09
C GLN A 92 -7.46 7.21 -7.76
N LYS A 93 -8.14 8.34 -7.96
CA LYS A 93 -7.54 9.54 -8.54
C LYS A 93 -6.31 10.03 -7.75
N VAL A 94 -6.41 10.07 -6.42
CA VAL A 94 -5.29 10.50 -5.57
C VAL A 94 -4.12 9.52 -5.68
N ILE A 95 -4.37 8.21 -5.75
CA ILE A 95 -3.32 7.21 -5.95
C ILE A 95 -2.63 7.42 -7.30
N ASP A 96 -3.40 7.56 -8.37
CA ASP A 96 -2.89 7.77 -9.73
C ASP A 96 -2.05 9.05 -9.84
N GLU A 97 -2.51 10.15 -9.23
CA GLU A 97 -1.78 11.42 -9.17
C GLU A 97 -0.45 11.27 -8.43
N ASN A 98 -0.41 10.54 -7.31
CA ASN A 98 0.82 10.29 -6.57
C ASN A 98 1.80 9.43 -7.38
N ASP A 99 1.31 8.42 -8.09
CA ASP A 99 2.16 7.57 -8.93
C ASP A 99 2.72 8.35 -10.13
N GLN A 100 1.93 9.22 -10.74
CA GLN A 100 2.40 10.15 -11.78
C GLN A 100 3.45 11.13 -11.25
N GLN A 101 3.25 11.70 -10.06
CA GLN A 101 4.22 12.60 -9.43
C GLN A 101 5.54 11.90 -9.15
N LYS A 102 5.51 10.65 -8.65
CA LYS A 102 6.73 9.85 -8.45
C LYS A 102 7.48 9.59 -9.75
N GLN A 103 6.75 9.25 -10.82
CA GLN A 103 7.35 9.03 -12.14
C GLN A 103 7.99 10.32 -12.69
N GLN A 104 7.30 11.46 -12.60
CA GLN A 104 7.86 12.75 -13.01
C GLN A 104 9.11 13.10 -12.20
N GLN A 105 9.07 12.91 -10.88
CA GLN A 105 10.21 13.20 -10.01
C GLN A 105 11.42 12.30 -10.34
N GLN A 106 11.18 11.02 -10.63
CA GLN A 106 12.23 10.10 -11.07
C GLN A 106 12.82 10.53 -12.43
N GLN A 107 11.98 10.92 -13.38
CA GLN A 107 12.45 11.40 -14.69
C GLN A 107 13.28 12.68 -14.57
N LEU A 108 12.84 13.64 -13.74
CA LEU A 108 13.59 14.86 -13.44
C LEU A 108 14.95 14.55 -12.80
N GLN A 109 15.00 13.58 -11.89
CA GLN A 109 16.25 13.16 -11.26
C GLN A 109 17.22 12.54 -12.27
N LEU A 110 16.73 11.69 -13.18
CA LEU A 110 17.54 11.11 -14.24
C LEU A 110 18.07 12.18 -15.21
N GLN A 111 17.24 13.17 -15.56
CA GLN A 111 17.66 14.27 -16.43
C GLN A 111 18.72 15.15 -15.76
N GLN A 112 18.59 15.43 -14.46
CA GLN A 112 19.63 16.15 -13.71
C GLN A 112 20.94 15.36 -13.62
N GLN A 113 20.88 14.04 -13.40
CA GLN A 113 22.07 13.20 -13.41
C GLN A 113 22.77 13.21 -14.78
N HIS A 114 21.99 13.15 -15.87
CA HIS A 114 22.54 13.22 -17.22
C HIS A 114 23.25 14.55 -17.50
N LEU A 115 22.62 15.68 -17.14
CA LEU A 115 23.21 17.01 -17.26
C LEU A 115 24.51 17.13 -16.46
N HIS A 116 24.55 16.57 -15.25
CA HIS A 116 25.75 16.57 -14.41
C HIS A 116 26.90 15.80 -15.08
N PHE A 117 26.62 14.60 -15.60
CA PHE A 117 27.63 13.78 -16.27
C PHE A 117 28.16 14.46 -17.54
N GLN A 118 27.27 15.09 -18.32
CA GLN A 118 27.65 15.84 -19.51
C GLN A 118 28.59 17.00 -19.16
N GLN A 119 28.27 17.77 -18.11
CA GLN A 119 29.10 18.89 -17.67
C GLN A 119 30.48 18.41 -17.19
N GLN A 120 30.53 17.31 -16.43
CA GLN A 120 31.79 16.74 -15.95
C GLN A 120 32.68 16.28 -17.12
N HIS A 121 32.08 15.67 -18.15
CA HIS A 121 32.81 15.25 -19.34
C HIS A 121 33.35 16.45 -20.14
N GLN A 122 32.60 17.54 -20.21
CA GLN A 122 33.06 18.76 -20.90
C GLN A 122 34.24 19.41 -20.19
N GLN A 123 34.23 19.45 -18.85
CA GLN A 123 35.37 19.96 -18.06
C GLN A 123 36.63 19.11 -18.26
N GLN A 124 36.50 17.77 -18.27
CA GLN A 124 37.65 16.89 -18.55
C GLN A 124 38.24 17.11 -19.94
N GLN A 125 37.40 17.33 -20.96
CA GLN A 125 37.88 17.63 -22.31
C GLN A 125 38.68 18.95 -22.36
N GLN A 126 38.20 20.00 -21.69
CA GLN A 126 38.92 21.28 -21.62
C GLN A 126 40.28 21.12 -20.91
N HIS A 127 40.29 20.45 -19.75
CA HIS A 127 41.53 20.20 -19.00
C HIS A 127 42.56 19.42 -19.82
N HIS A 128 42.10 18.41 -20.57
CA HIS A 128 42.95 17.61 -21.43
C HIS A 128 43.53 18.44 -22.60
N GLN A 129 42.71 19.29 -23.21
CA GLN A 129 43.14 20.16 -24.31
C GLN A 129 44.15 21.22 -23.82
N GLU A 130 43.96 21.77 -22.63
CA GLU A 130 44.87 22.73 -22.02
C GLU A 130 46.21 22.08 -21.66
N GLN A 131 46.18 20.84 -21.15
CA GLN A 131 47.39 20.07 -20.89
C GLN A 131 48.18 19.74 -22.16
N GLN A 132 47.49 19.44 -23.27
CA GLN A 132 48.14 19.25 -24.57
C GLN A 132 48.80 20.55 -25.07
N GLN A 133 48.13 21.70 -24.93
CA GLN A 133 48.71 22.99 -25.29
C GLN A 133 49.96 23.30 -24.46
N GLN A 134 49.94 23.04 -23.14
CA GLN A 134 51.11 23.23 -22.29
C GLN A 134 52.28 22.34 -22.71
N GLN A 135 52.03 21.07 -23.05
CA GLN A 135 53.08 20.19 -23.58
C GLN A 135 53.67 20.71 -24.88
N GLN A 136 52.84 21.16 -25.82
CA GLN A 136 53.32 21.75 -27.06
C GLN A 136 54.15 23.00 -26.80
N HIS A 137 53.70 23.87 -25.89
CA HIS A 137 54.40 25.09 -25.53
C HIS A 137 55.76 24.79 -24.88
N PHE A 138 55.82 23.78 -24.00
CA PHE A 138 57.07 23.32 -23.40
C PHE A 138 58.04 22.77 -24.45
N TYR A 139 57.54 21.96 -25.39
CA TYR A 139 58.34 21.40 -26.47
C TYR A 139 58.87 22.49 -27.43
N ALA A 140 58.02 23.46 -27.80
CA ALA A 140 58.38 24.60 -28.61
C ALA A 140 59.44 25.48 -27.92
N TRP A 141 59.27 25.73 -26.62
CA TRP A 141 60.25 26.45 -25.80
C TRP A 141 61.61 25.74 -25.76
N GLN A 142 61.61 24.41 -25.60
CA GLN A 142 62.82 23.61 -25.62
C GLN A 142 63.57 23.67 -26.97
N GLN A 143 62.85 23.67 -28.10
CA GLN A 143 63.45 23.87 -29.42
C GLN A 143 64.09 25.26 -29.58
N GLN A 144 63.47 26.31 -29.03
CA GLN A 144 63.99 27.67 -29.12
C GLN A 144 65.33 27.85 -28.37
N LEU A 145 65.56 27.08 -27.31
CA LEU A 145 66.85 27.06 -26.60
C LEU A 145 67.96 26.37 -27.40
N GLN A 146 67.64 25.38 -28.23
CA GLN A 146 68.61 24.64 -29.04
C GLN A 146 69.17 25.47 -30.21
N LEU A 147 68.49 26.57 -30.58
CA LEU A 147 68.91 27.50 -31.64
C LEU A 147 69.85 28.61 -31.14
N GLN A 148 70.14 28.67 -29.84
CA GLN A 148 71.13 29.58 -29.26
C GLN A 148 72.49 28.88 -29.23
N SER A 149 73.35 29.18 -30.20
CA SER A 149 74.74 28.71 -30.21
C SER A 149 75.47 29.12 -28.92
N PRO A 150 76.23 28.24 -28.25
CA PRO A 150 76.96 28.63 -27.05
C PRO A 150 78.15 29.54 -27.40
N THR A 151 78.12 30.80 -26.96
CA THR A 151 79.35 31.54 -26.66
C THR A 151 79.72 31.17 -25.22
N GLY A 152 80.73 30.32 -25.07
CA GLY A 152 80.89 29.47 -23.88
C GLY A 152 81.43 30.13 -22.61
N SER A 153 81.48 29.33 -21.55
CA SER A 153 82.67 28.99 -20.77
C SER A 153 82.33 27.97 -19.68
N VAL A 154 83.28 27.07 -19.43
CA VAL A 154 83.26 26.05 -18.39
C VAL A 154 83.68 26.63 -17.04
N SER A 155 83.10 26.13 -15.95
CA SER A 155 83.70 26.15 -14.61
C SER A 155 83.21 24.95 -13.83
N SER A 156 84.14 24.11 -13.39
CA SER A 156 83.94 22.92 -12.59
C SER A 156 84.10 23.22 -11.10
N CYS A 157 83.30 22.57 -10.25
CA CYS A 157 83.83 22.02 -9.00
C CYS A 157 82.98 20.82 -8.57
N HIS A 158 83.71 19.77 -8.19
CA HIS A 158 83.21 18.51 -7.71
C HIS A 158 82.91 18.61 -6.22
N SER A 159 81.94 17.85 -5.72
CA SER A 159 82.04 17.22 -4.40
C SER A 159 81.21 15.95 -4.36
N ASN A 160 81.90 14.91 -3.92
CA ASN A 160 81.46 13.54 -3.76
C ASN A 160 80.59 13.40 -2.51
N SER A 161 79.52 12.61 -2.54
CA SER A 161 79.07 11.92 -1.33
C SER A 161 78.39 10.60 -1.70
N SER A 162 79.01 9.55 -1.18
CA SER A 162 78.67 8.14 -1.22
C SER A 162 77.38 7.79 -0.46
N ASN A 163 76.62 6.85 -1.03
CA ASN A 163 75.98 5.66 -0.44
C ASN A 163 74.88 5.22 -1.41
N GLY A 164 74.81 4.00 -1.91
CA GLY A 164 74.91 2.73 -1.20
C GLY A 164 73.67 1.96 -1.63
N SER A 165 73.85 1.12 -2.66
CA SER A 165 72.82 0.34 -3.35
C SER A 165 72.34 -0.82 -2.49
N TYR A 166 71.03 -0.95 -2.25
CA TYR A 166 70.40 -2.26 -2.02
C TYR A 166 68.98 -2.29 -2.62
N TYR A 167 68.74 -3.33 -3.42
CA TYR A 167 67.49 -3.73 -4.05
C TYR A 167 66.35 -3.99 -3.05
N THR A 168 65.10 -3.69 -3.44
CA THR A 168 63.99 -4.66 -3.50
C THR A 168 62.89 -4.18 -4.47
N PRO A 169 62.29 -5.07 -5.29
CA PRO A 169 61.07 -4.76 -6.03
C PRO A 169 59.84 -5.05 -5.16
N ALA A 170 58.92 -4.09 -5.06
CA ALA A 170 57.61 -4.32 -4.47
C ALA A 170 56.71 -5.04 -5.50
N THR A 171 56.39 -6.30 -5.22
CA THR A 171 55.34 -7.08 -5.87
C THR A 171 53.96 -6.57 -5.44
N PRO A 172 52.94 -6.61 -6.32
CA PRO A 172 51.56 -6.42 -5.91
C PRO A 172 51.05 -7.69 -5.21
N THR A 173 50.67 -7.56 -3.95
CA THR A 173 50.02 -8.63 -3.18
C THR A 173 48.59 -8.83 -3.66
N ILE A 174 48.38 -9.97 -4.33
CA ILE A 174 47.08 -10.63 -4.45
C ILE A 174 46.74 -11.25 -3.08
N PRO A 175 45.54 -11.08 -2.52
CA PRO A 175 44.97 -12.09 -1.65
C PRO A 175 44.19 -13.10 -2.50
N ALA A 176 44.62 -14.35 -2.38
CA ALA A 176 44.01 -15.51 -2.97
C ALA A 176 42.63 -15.79 -2.38
N ALA A 177 41.87 -16.56 -3.17
CA ALA A 177 40.54 -17.08 -2.94
C ALA A 177 40.25 -17.58 -1.51
N THR A 178 39.05 -17.25 -1.03
CA THR A 178 38.32 -18.09 -0.08
C THR A 178 37.14 -18.73 -0.83
N ALA A 179 36.96 -20.02 -0.59
CA ALA A 179 36.07 -20.92 -1.31
C ALA A 179 34.59 -20.47 -1.37
N PRO A 180 33.82 -20.89 -2.40
CA PRO A 180 32.37 -20.91 -2.31
C PRO A 180 31.94 -22.10 -1.45
N SER A 181 31.53 -21.85 -0.22
CA SER A 181 30.73 -22.82 0.54
C SER A 181 29.31 -22.82 -0.03
N ASN A 182 28.98 -23.92 -0.70
CA ASN A 182 27.60 -24.33 -0.94
C ASN A 182 26.85 -24.36 0.40
N ILE A 183 25.83 -23.52 0.55
CA ILE A 183 24.74 -23.76 1.49
C ILE A 183 23.52 -24.12 0.67
N VAL A 184 23.32 -25.44 0.55
CA VAL A 184 21.99 -26.01 0.41
C VAL A 184 21.37 -25.97 1.80
N THR A 185 20.38 -25.11 2.00
CA THR A 185 19.34 -25.32 3.00
C THR A 185 18.01 -25.32 2.30
N LYS A 186 17.63 -26.52 1.86
CA LYS A 186 16.24 -26.93 1.71
C LYS A 186 15.77 -27.34 3.10
N LEU A 187 14.97 -26.52 3.75
CA LEU A 187 13.97 -26.92 4.74
C LEU A 187 12.95 -25.78 4.80
N GLU A 188 11.81 -25.93 4.13
CA GLU A 188 10.59 -26.48 4.73
C GLU A 188 10.05 -25.61 5.88
N ASN A 189 8.79 -25.22 5.71
CA ASN A 189 7.81 -24.84 6.72
C ASN A 189 7.89 -23.42 7.29
N SER A 190 7.05 -22.54 6.75
CA SER A 190 5.80 -22.23 7.45
C SER A 190 4.83 -21.54 6.50
N TYR A 191 3.76 -22.26 6.19
CA TYR A 191 2.52 -21.72 5.67
C TYR A 191 1.92 -20.86 6.78
N GLU A 192 2.02 -19.53 6.68
CA GLU A 192 1.28 -18.64 7.59
C GLU A 192 -0.19 -18.68 7.22
N ASP A 193 -0.82 -19.70 7.78
CA ASP A 193 -2.23 -19.91 7.96
C ASP A 193 -2.78 -18.71 8.77
N TYR A 194 -3.32 -17.68 8.10
CA TYR A 194 -4.20 -16.72 8.77
C TYR A 194 -5.55 -17.37 9.07
N ARG A 195 -5.51 -18.40 9.93
CA ARG A 195 -6.65 -18.99 10.61
C ARG A 195 -6.57 -18.58 12.06
N ASN A 196 -6.78 -17.30 12.33
CA ASN A 196 -7.03 -16.85 13.70
C ASN A 196 -7.92 -15.61 13.74
N ASN A 197 -9.12 -15.75 13.17
CA ASN A 197 -10.28 -15.06 13.71
C ASN A 197 -10.98 -16.05 14.64
N SER A 198 -10.38 -16.29 15.82
CA SER A 198 -11.11 -16.83 16.96
C SER A 198 -12.19 -15.81 17.35
N CYS A 199 -13.29 -15.82 16.59
CA CYS A 199 -14.59 -15.52 17.16
C CYS A 199 -14.91 -16.68 18.11
N SER A 200 -14.27 -16.63 19.27
CA SER A 200 -14.72 -17.37 20.44
C SER A 200 -16.06 -16.79 20.84
N SER A 201 -17.13 -17.31 20.25
CA SER A 201 -18.51 -17.16 20.74
C SER A 201 -19.05 -18.55 21.08
N GLY A 202 -18.27 -19.29 21.87
CA GLY A 202 -18.66 -20.57 22.48
C GLY A 202 -19.59 -20.40 23.68
N ALA A 203 -20.47 -19.40 23.65
CA ALA A 203 -21.48 -19.20 24.69
C ALA A 203 -22.92 -19.26 24.14
N GLU A 204 -23.10 -19.27 22.81
CA GLU A 204 -24.43 -19.27 22.19
C GLU A 204 -24.67 -20.49 21.27
N ASP A 205 -23.61 -21.25 20.94
CA ASP A 205 -23.71 -22.50 20.17
C ASP A 205 -24.04 -23.72 21.05
N GLU A 206 -23.71 -23.68 22.35
CA GLU A 206 -24.10 -24.72 23.32
C GLU A 206 -25.63 -24.70 23.57
N ASP A 207 -26.23 -23.52 23.62
CA ASP A 207 -27.68 -23.37 23.75
C ASP A 207 -28.41 -23.81 22.46
N ILE A 208 -27.79 -23.64 21.27
CA ILE A 208 -28.37 -24.06 20.00
C ILE A 208 -28.49 -25.59 19.91
N LEU A 209 -27.49 -26.34 20.38
CA LEU A 209 -27.54 -27.80 20.40
C LEU A 209 -28.53 -28.33 21.45
N ASP A 210 -28.70 -27.63 22.57
CA ASP A 210 -29.71 -27.95 23.59
C ASP A 210 -31.14 -27.70 23.07
N TYR A 211 -31.38 -26.57 22.38
CA TYR A 211 -32.65 -26.35 21.68
C TYR A 211 -32.89 -27.43 20.63
N ILE A 212 -31.90 -27.81 19.82
CA ILE A 212 -32.05 -28.86 18.79
C ILE A 212 -32.38 -30.23 19.42
N SER A 213 -31.83 -30.53 20.60
CA SER A 213 -32.16 -31.75 21.35
C SER A 213 -33.61 -31.74 21.84
N LEU A 214 -34.11 -30.60 22.32
CA LEU A 214 -35.48 -30.43 22.81
C LEU A 214 -36.56 -30.61 21.71
N TRP A 215 -36.20 -30.45 20.44
CA TRP A 215 -37.11 -30.69 19.30
C TRP A 215 -37.00 -32.11 18.71
N GLN A 216 -36.15 -32.99 19.26
CA GLN A 216 -36.03 -34.39 18.82
C GLN A 216 -36.77 -35.40 19.72
N ASP A 217 -37.14 -35.01 20.94
CA ASP A 217 -37.77 -35.92 21.92
C ASP A 217 -39.30 -35.98 21.84
N ASP A 218 -39.94 -35.18 20.97
CA ASP A 218 -41.41 -35.18 20.75
C ASP A 218 -41.81 -35.87 19.42
N LEU A 219 -41.20 -37.03 19.11
CA LEU A 219 -41.62 -37.92 18.02
C LEU A 219 -41.97 -39.33 18.52
#